data_AF-A0A7X1US83-F1
#
_entry.id   AF-A0A7X1US83-F1
#
_cell.length_a   1.000
_cell.length_b   1.000
_cell.length_c   1.000
_cell.angle_alpha   90.00
_cell.angle_beta   90.00
_cell.angle_gamma   90.00
#
_symmetry.space_group_name_H-M   'P 1'
#
loop_
_entity.id
_entity.type
_entity.pdbx_description
1 polymer ?
#
loop_
_entity_poly.entity_id
_entity_poly.type
_entity_poly.pdbx_seq_one_letter_code
_entity_poly.pdbx_strand_id
1 'polypeptide(L)' 'MLGLHRGDLGSSPVAIEIPPESIKNPRIPSGNEKSAFEGFWKPGGQTFPGNMPEAVIDEVPWGEFTIRKLGGD' A
#
# COMPACT_ATOMS: atom_id res chain seq x y z
N MET A 1 -6.41 -7.84 -7.31
CA MET A 1 -6.39 -6.82 -8.38
C MET A 1 -6.33 -5.46 -7.70
N LEU A 2 -5.53 -4.49 -8.18
CA LEU A 2 -5.25 -3.22 -7.45
C LEU A 2 -6.25 -2.08 -7.71
N GLY A 3 -7.26 -2.29 -8.54
CA GLY A 3 -8.25 -1.24 -8.88
C GLY A 3 -7.72 -0.11 -9.77
N LEU A 4 -6.54 -0.28 -10.37
CA LEU A 4 -5.91 0.67 -11.27
C LEU A 4 -6.41 0.50 -12.72
N HIS A 5 -6.43 1.59 -13.49
CA HIS A 5 -6.65 1.53 -14.92
C HIS A 5 -5.44 0.96 -15.66
N ARG A 6 -5.67 0.48 -16.89
CA ARG A 6 -4.59 0.02 -17.76
C ARG A 6 -3.64 1.17 -18.05
N GLY A 7 -2.37 1.01 -17.66
CA GLY A 7 -1.31 1.98 -17.90
C GLY A 7 -0.92 2.82 -16.68
N ASP A 8 -1.71 2.82 -15.59
CA ASP A 8 -1.43 3.64 -14.39
C ASP A 8 -0.07 3.32 -13.74
N LEU A 9 0.39 2.07 -13.86
CA LEU A 9 1.68 1.61 -13.34
C LEU A 9 2.88 1.89 -14.28
N GLY A 10 2.63 2.44 -15.47
CA GLY A 10 3.67 2.69 -16.47
C GLY A 10 4.35 1.42 -17.00
N SER A 11 5.59 1.56 -17.47
CA SER A 11 6.38 0.48 -18.06
C SER A 11 7.29 -0.27 -17.08
N SER A 12 7.47 0.25 -15.87
CA SER A 12 8.44 -0.29 -14.90
C SER A 12 7.89 -0.26 -13.47
N PRO A 13 6.81 -1.02 -13.20
CA PRO A 13 6.23 -1.08 -11.86
C PRO A 13 7.20 -1.65 -10.83
N VAL A 14 7.06 -1.18 -9.59
CA VAL A 14 7.80 -1.70 -8.43
C VAL A 14 6.84 -2.06 -7.29
N ALA A 15 7.25 -3.01 -6.46
CA ALA A 15 6.70 -3.27 -5.14
C ALA A 15 7.72 -2.81 -4.09
N ILE A 16 7.23 -2.27 -2.99
CA ILE A 16 8.03 -2.05 -1.78
C ILE A 16 7.81 -3.25 -0.86
N GLU A 17 8.90 -3.87 -0.42
CA GLU A 17 8.85 -4.96 0.56
C GLU A 17 9.49 -4.44 1.87
N ILE A 18 8.67 -4.36 2.91
CA ILE A 18 9.08 -3.92 4.24
C ILE A 18 9.28 -5.18 5.09
N PRO A 19 10.47 -5.39 5.68
CA PRO A 19 10.71 -6.51 6.55
C PRO A 19 9.97 -6.32 7.89
N PRO A 20 9.49 -7.40 8.55
CA PRO A 20 8.61 -7.29 9.72
C PRO A 20 9.19 -6.45 10.87
N GLU A 21 10.50 -6.49 11.09
CA GLU A 21 11.19 -5.72 12.13
C GLU A 21 11.12 -4.21 11.94
N SER A 22 10.95 -3.73 10.69
CA SER A 22 10.82 -2.31 10.35
C SER A 22 9.38 -1.81 10.43
N ILE A 23 8.40 -2.70 10.65
CA ILE A 23 7.00 -2.31 10.85
C ILE A 23 6.81 -1.81 12.29
N LYS A 24 6.43 -0.54 12.44
CA LYS A 24 6.14 0.07 13.74
C LYS A 24 4.68 0.54 13.82
N ASN A 25 4.07 0.34 14.98
CA ASN A 25 2.72 0.78 15.34
C ASN A 25 1.63 0.48 14.28
N PRO A 26 1.46 -0.80 13.87
CA PRO A 26 0.40 -1.14 12.92
C PRO A 26 -0.97 -0.85 13.52
N ARG A 27 -1.81 -0.15 12.75
CA ARG A 27 -3.16 0.26 13.16
C ARG A 27 -4.15 0.07 12.01
N ILE A 28 -5.42 -0.11 12.35
CA ILE A 28 -6.50 -0.09 11.36
C ILE A 28 -6.64 1.36 10.86
N PRO A 29 -6.65 1.60 9.54
CA PRO A 29 -6.84 2.95 9.01
C PRO A 29 -8.15 3.56 9.52
N SER A 30 -8.10 4.86 9.83
CA SER A 30 -9.28 5.67 10.02
C SER A 30 -9.54 6.44 8.73
N GLY A 31 -10.79 6.81 8.41
CA GLY A 31 -11.08 7.64 7.23
C GLY A 31 -10.42 9.03 7.23
N ASN A 32 -9.61 9.35 8.25
CA ASN A 32 -8.88 10.60 8.40
C ASN A 32 -7.41 10.51 7.95
N GLU A 33 -6.93 9.37 7.44
CA GLU A 33 -5.59 9.32 6.87
C GLU A 33 -5.49 10.23 5.63
N LYS A 34 -4.31 10.84 5.38
CA LYS A 34 -4.11 11.78 4.25
C LYS A 34 -4.48 11.21 2.88
N SER A 35 -4.42 9.88 2.73
CA SER A 35 -4.70 9.16 1.48
C SER A 35 -6.02 8.40 1.49
N ALA A 36 -6.86 8.58 2.53
CA ALA A 36 -8.19 8.02 2.60
C ALA A 36 -9.17 8.88 1.77
N PHE A 37 -9.13 8.73 0.44
CA PHE A 37 -9.96 9.53 -0.46
C PHE A 37 -11.45 9.18 -0.35
N GLU A 38 -12.29 10.20 -0.34
CA GLU A 38 -13.76 10.07 -0.33
C GLU A 38 -14.23 9.21 -1.51
N GLY A 39 -15.11 8.25 -1.22
CA GLY A 39 -15.66 7.32 -2.21
C GLY A 39 -14.77 6.11 -2.54
N PHE A 40 -13.48 6.14 -2.20
CA PHE A 40 -12.55 5.02 -2.45
C PHE A 40 -12.25 4.22 -1.18
N TRP A 41 -11.95 4.89 -0.07
CA TRP A 41 -11.70 4.21 1.20
C TRP A 41 -13.01 3.83 1.91
N LYS A 42 -13.01 2.68 2.61
CA LYS A 42 -14.13 2.19 3.41
C LYS A 42 -13.63 1.58 4.72
N PRO A 43 -14.37 1.70 5.83
CA PRO A 43 -14.00 1.04 7.07
C PRO A 43 -14.06 -0.49 6.93
N GLY A 44 -13.17 -1.20 7.66
CA GLY A 44 -13.16 -2.66 7.71
C GLY A 44 -11.78 -3.33 7.76
N GLY A 45 -10.69 -2.56 7.65
CA GLY A 45 -9.32 -3.11 7.70
C GLY A 45 -8.95 -3.92 6.47
N GLN A 46 -9.58 -3.63 5.33
CA GLN A 46 -9.33 -4.30 4.05
C GLN A 46 -9.67 -3.39 2.87
N THR A 47 -9.06 -3.67 1.72
CA THR A 47 -9.27 -2.96 0.46
C THR A 47 -10.58 -3.34 -0.24
N PHE A 48 -11.16 -2.40 -0.99
CA PHE A 48 -12.38 -2.61 -1.75
C PHE A 48 -12.29 -2.02 -3.18
N PRO A 49 -12.67 -2.77 -4.23
CA PRO A 49 -12.88 -4.21 -4.24
C PRO A 49 -11.54 -4.96 -4.15
N GLY A 50 -11.46 -6.06 -3.39
CA GLY A 50 -10.23 -6.86 -3.36
C GLY A 50 -10.06 -7.71 -2.11
N ASN A 51 -10.67 -7.31 -0.99
CA ASN A 51 -10.61 -8.02 0.31
C ASN A 51 -9.17 -8.32 0.78
N MET A 52 -8.18 -7.52 0.33
CA MET A 52 -6.81 -7.61 0.85
C MET A 52 -6.75 -6.85 2.18
N PRO A 53 -6.17 -7.42 3.26
CA PRO A 53 -5.98 -6.70 4.52
C PRO A 53 -5.25 -5.38 4.30
N GLU A 54 -5.69 -4.34 5.02
CA GLU A 54 -5.14 -2.99 4.95
C GLU A 54 -4.79 -2.50 6.36
N ALA A 55 -3.61 -1.91 6.52
CA ALA A 55 -3.13 -1.33 7.76
C ALA A 55 -2.36 -0.03 7.48
N VAL A 56 -2.32 0.84 8.47
CA VAL A 56 -1.40 1.98 8.51
C VAL A 56 -0.28 1.66 9.47
N ILE A 57 0.94 2.04 9.10
CA ILE A 57 2.14 1.89 9.92
C ILE A 57 2.81 3.26 10.02
N ASP A 58 3.75 3.40 10.95
CA ASP A 58 4.64 4.55 10.92
C ASP A 58 5.51 4.51 9.65
N GLU A 59 5.95 5.67 9.19
CA GLU A 59 6.81 5.78 8.01
C GLU A 59 8.10 4.97 8.20
N VAL A 60 8.41 4.13 7.22
CA VAL A 60 9.61 3.31 7.23
C VAL A 60 10.77 4.14 6.65
N PRO A 61 11.89 4.31 7.37
CA PRO A 61 13.04 5.04 6.88
C PRO A 61 13.61 4.47 5.57
N TRP A 62 14.21 5.34 4.76
CA TRP A 62 14.95 4.90 3.58
C TRP A 62 16.08 3.95 3.96
N GLY A 63 16.18 2.84 3.22
CA GLY A 63 17.14 1.77 3.49
C GLY A 63 16.60 0.65 4.40
N GLU A 64 15.45 0.84 5.02
CA GLU A 64 14.75 -0.17 5.83
C GLU A 64 13.65 -0.93 5.06
N PHE A 65 13.62 -0.78 3.74
CA PHE A 65 12.76 -1.55 2.84
C PHE A 65 13.50 -1.83 1.54
N THR A 66 13.05 -2.84 0.80
CA THR A 66 13.57 -3.14 -0.53
C THR A 66 12.56 -2.71 -1.59
N ILE A 67 13.08 -2.39 -2.78
CA ILE A 67 12.26 -2.08 -3.97
C ILE A 67 12.44 -3.24 -4.94
N ARG A 68 11.37 -4.00 -5.16
CA ARG A 68 11.35 -5.12 -6.11
C ARG A 68 10.71 -4.69 -7.42
N LYS A 69 11.43 -4.84 -8.54
CA LYS A 69 10.86 -4.66 -9.88
C LYS A 69 9.79 -5.72 -10.16
N LEU A 70 8.66 -5.32 -10.71
CA LEU A 70 7.55 -6.21 -11.10
C LEU A 70 7.46 -6.43 -12.62
N GLY A 71 8.31 -5.75 -13.40
CA GLY A 71 8.40 -5.85 -14.85
C GLY A 71 9.57 -5.03 -15.42
N GLY A 72 9.84 -5.23 -16.71
CA GLY A 72 11.03 -4.72 -17.39
C GLY A 72 12.22 -5.66 -17.25
N ASP A 73 12.92 -5.91 -18.37
CA ASP A 73 14.18 -6.67 -18.43
C ASP A 73 15.31 -5.94 -17.67
#